data_AF-A0A846DNP7-F1
#
_entry.id   AF-A0A846DNP7-F1
#
_cell.length_a   1.000
_cell.length_b   1.000
_cell.length_c   1.000
_cell.angle_alpha   90.00
_cell.angle_beta   90.00
_cell.angle_gamma   90.00
#
_symmetry.space_group_name_H-M   'P 1'
#
loop_
_entity.id
_entity.type
_entity.pdbx_description
1 polymer ?
#
loop_
_entity_poly.entity_id
_entity_poly.type
_entity_poly.pdbx_seq_one_letter_code
_entity_poly.pdbx_strand_id
1 'polypeptide(L)'
;MTKNSKMIQTATELEKSMRRVEIRKLWKGVKSEISLPEMLSLSLSFMAHGMESHDYRFLNTALKLNDRLREEYSGTNQIREIEELESHCLETLRKRLGIV
;
A
#
# COMPACT_ATOMS: atom_id res chain seq x y z
N MET A 1 -18.87 16.80 -17.81
CA MET A 1 -17.66 15.97 -17.99
C MET A 1 -16.83 16.09 -16.72
N THR A 2 -16.87 15.06 -15.88
CA THR A 2 -16.23 15.02 -14.56
C THR A 2 -14.71 14.94 -14.72
N LYS A 3 -14.00 15.94 -14.17
CA LYS A 3 -12.55 15.96 -14.09
C LYS A 3 -12.10 14.79 -13.21
N ASN A 4 -11.59 13.73 -13.82
CA ASN A 4 -10.81 12.70 -13.13
C ASN A 4 -9.49 13.33 -12.67
N SER A 5 -9.53 14.06 -11.55
CA SER A 5 -8.33 14.51 -10.88
C SER A 5 -7.75 13.30 -10.14
N LYS A 6 -6.89 12.53 -10.82
CA LYS A 6 -5.90 11.72 -10.11
C LYS A 6 -5.06 12.70 -9.30
N MET A 7 -5.37 12.87 -8.02
CA MET A 7 -4.51 13.61 -7.10
C MET A 7 -3.17 12.87 -7.06
N ILE A 8 -2.18 13.38 -7.79
CA ILE A 8 -0.80 12.98 -7.62
C ILE A 8 -0.43 13.47 -6.22
N GLN A 9 -0.38 12.55 -5.25
CA GLN A 9 0.14 12.87 -3.93
C GLN A 9 1.62 13.18 -4.07
N THR A 10 2.07 14.30 -3.50
CA THR A 10 3.49 14.63 -3.49
C THR A 10 4.24 13.64 -2.58
N ALA A 11 5.54 13.45 -2.82
CA ALA A 11 6.37 12.58 -1.99
C ALA A 11 6.29 12.96 -0.49
N THR A 12 6.21 14.26 -0.19
CA THR A 12 6.04 14.78 1.18
C THR A 12 4.72 14.34 1.82
N GLU A 13 3.62 14.32 1.08
CA GLU A 13 2.32 13.88 1.61
C GLU A 13 2.26 12.36 1.80
N LEU A 14 2.93 11.61 0.92
CA LEU A 14 3.11 10.17 1.07
C LEU A 14 3.93 9.84 2.33
N GLU A 15 5.03 10.54 2.58
CA GLU A 15 5.84 10.35 3.79
C GLU A 15 5.04 10.63 5.07
N LYS A 16 4.24 11.70 5.10
CA LYS A 16 3.36 12.00 6.25
C LYS A 16 2.34 10.89 6.46
N SER A 17 1.75 10.40 5.37
CA SER A 17 0.77 9.30 5.42
C SER A 17 1.40 8.01 5.92
N MET A 18 2.60 7.66 5.43
CA MET A 18 3.35 6.49 5.89
C MET A 18 3.68 6.63 7.38
N ARG A 19 4.18 7.79 7.83
CA ARG A 19 4.45 8.05 9.26
C ARG A 19 3.19 7.91 10.11
N ARG A 20 2.05 8.42 9.65
CA ARG A 20 0.77 8.28 10.35
C ARG A 20 0.38 6.81 10.51
N VAL A 21 0.47 6.04 9.44
CA VAL A 21 0.19 4.59 9.44
C VAL A 21 1.13 3.87 10.41
N GLU A 22 2.42 4.16 10.36
CA GLU A 22 3.46 3.54 11.19
C GLU A 22 3.37 3.87 12.68
N ILE A 23 3.23 5.15 13.03
CA ILE A 23 3.16 5.58 14.43
C ILE A 23 1.88 5.06 15.10
N ARG A 24 0.75 5.15 14.40
CA ARG A 24 -0.54 4.70 14.94
C ARG A 24 -0.77 3.20 14.78
N LYS A 25 0.12 2.50 14.08
CA LYS A 25 0.01 1.07 13.75
C LYS A 25 -1.35 0.75 13.12
N LEU A 26 -1.74 1.54 12.11
CA LEU A 26 -3.04 1.40 11.45
C LEU A 26 -3.21 0.05 10.72
N TRP A 27 -2.20 -0.81 10.66
CA TRP A 27 -2.37 -2.20 10.20
C TRP A 27 -2.72 -3.20 11.31
N LYS A 28 -2.60 -2.82 12.60
CA LYS A 28 -2.93 -3.69 13.75
C LYS A 28 -4.32 -3.44 14.33
N GLY A 29 -5.01 -2.41 13.87
CA GLY A 29 -6.14 -1.81 14.55
C GLY A 29 -7.50 -2.44 14.26
N VAL A 30 -8.47 -2.09 15.11
CA VAL A 30 -9.90 -2.39 14.97
C VAL A 30 -10.46 -1.67 13.73
N LYS A 31 -11.50 -2.23 13.08
CA LYS A 31 -12.16 -1.78 11.82
C LYS A 31 -12.49 -0.27 11.67
N SER A 32 -12.33 0.57 12.68
CA SER A 32 -12.83 1.95 12.72
C SER A 32 -11.81 3.07 12.47
N GLU A 33 -10.50 2.82 12.47
CA GLU A 33 -9.49 3.91 12.40
C GLU A 33 -9.12 4.35 10.98
N ILE A 34 -9.37 3.50 9.99
CA ILE A 34 -9.09 3.77 8.59
C ILE A 34 -10.11 3.04 7.73
N SER A 35 -10.66 3.73 6.73
CA SER A 35 -11.68 3.14 5.86
C SER A 35 -11.05 2.19 4.84
N LEU A 36 -11.81 1.19 4.35
CA LEU A 36 -11.36 0.30 3.28
C LEU A 36 -10.84 1.07 2.04
N PRO A 37 -11.54 2.07 1.49
CA PRO A 37 -11.04 2.84 0.35
C PRO A 37 -9.71 3.55 0.65
N GLU A 38 -9.55 4.05 1.88
CA GLU A 38 -8.31 4.71 2.30
C GLU A 38 -7.16 3.70 2.44
N MET A 39 -7.39 2.51 3.03
CA MET A 39 -6.39 1.45 3.10
C MET A 39 -5.92 1.01 1.71
N LEU A 40 -6.85 0.78 0.78
CA LEU A 40 -6.53 0.44 -0.61
C LEU A 40 -5.71 1.54 -1.27
N SER A 41 -6.14 2.79 -1.17
CA SER A 41 -5.44 3.93 -1.76
C SER A 41 -4.03 4.10 -1.21
N LEU A 42 -3.83 3.96 0.10
CA LEU A 42 -2.52 4.06 0.74
C LEU A 42 -1.62 2.90 0.33
N SER A 43 -2.12 1.67 0.37
CA SER A 43 -1.36 0.49 -0.04
C SER A 43 -0.83 0.64 -1.48
N LEU A 44 -1.72 0.95 -2.43
CA LEU A 44 -1.33 1.14 -3.83
C LEU A 44 -0.29 2.24 -4.01
N SER A 45 -0.49 3.38 -3.34
CA SER A 45 0.43 4.52 -3.44
C SER A 45 1.80 4.20 -2.84
N PHE A 46 1.84 3.45 -1.74
CA PHE A 46 3.08 3.04 -1.09
C PHE A 46 3.84 1.97 -1.87
N MET A 47 3.14 0.98 -2.47
CA MET A 47 3.78 0.02 -3.37
C MET A 47 4.39 0.72 -4.58
N ALA A 48 3.62 1.58 -5.27
CA ALA A 48 4.10 2.31 -6.43
C ALA A 48 5.31 3.19 -6.08
N HIS A 49 5.20 4.00 -5.02
CA HIS A 49 6.27 4.88 -4.60
C HIS A 49 7.51 4.10 -4.14
N GLY A 50 7.36 3.06 -3.32
CA GLY A 50 8.48 2.25 -2.84
C GLY A 50 9.25 1.55 -3.95
N MET A 51 8.56 1.14 -5.03
CA MET A 51 9.20 0.53 -6.20
C MET A 51 9.86 1.54 -7.13
N GLU A 52 9.31 2.74 -7.27
CA GLU A 52 9.86 3.83 -8.10
C GLU A 52 11.06 4.50 -7.41
N SER A 53 10.90 4.91 -6.14
CA SER A 53 11.93 5.63 -5.39
C SER A 53 12.98 4.71 -4.76
N HIS A 54 12.73 3.40 -4.73
CA HIS A 54 13.53 2.40 -4.02
C HIS A 54 13.58 2.60 -2.50
N ASP A 55 12.69 3.43 -1.95
CA ASP A 55 12.48 3.52 -0.51
C ASP A 55 11.54 2.40 -0.04
N TYR A 56 12.13 1.25 0.26
CA TYR A 56 11.38 0.05 0.64
C TYR A 56 10.67 0.14 1.99
N ARG A 57 10.82 1.25 2.75
CA ARG A 57 9.98 1.53 3.93
C ARG A 57 8.52 1.69 3.54
N PHE A 58 8.26 2.33 2.38
CA PHE A 58 6.92 2.44 1.83
C PHE A 58 6.36 1.08 1.45
N LEU A 59 7.14 0.27 0.72
CA LEU A 59 6.73 -1.08 0.34
C LEU A 59 6.40 -1.92 1.58
N ASN A 60 7.26 -1.91 2.60
CA ASN A 60 7.01 -2.62 3.86
C ASN A 60 5.72 -2.14 4.56
N THR A 61 5.44 -0.83 4.55
CA THR A 61 4.20 -0.28 5.10
C THR A 61 2.98 -0.76 4.31
N ALA A 62 3.10 -0.84 2.99
CA ALA A 62 2.04 -1.36 2.11
C ALA A 62 1.73 -2.83 2.40
N LEU A 63 2.77 -3.67 2.57
CA LEU A 63 2.60 -5.10 2.87
C LEU A 63 1.81 -5.31 4.16
N LYS A 64 2.10 -4.54 5.21
CA LYS A 64 1.34 -4.59 6.47
C LYS A 64 -0.13 -4.20 6.28
N LEU A 65 -0.41 -3.19 5.45
CA LEU A 65 -1.78 -2.82 5.12
C LEU A 65 -2.48 -3.92 4.32
N ASN A 66 -1.76 -4.60 3.43
CA ASN A 66 -2.28 -5.72 2.65
C ASN A 66 -2.64 -6.92 3.53
N ASP A 67 -1.82 -7.23 4.53
CA ASP A 67 -2.15 -8.26 5.54
C ASP A 67 -3.48 -7.94 6.22
N ARG A 68 -3.64 -6.70 6.71
CA ARG A 68 -4.90 -6.26 7.32
C ARG A 68 -6.08 -6.32 6.34
N LEU A 69 -5.88 -5.88 5.10
CA LEU A 69 -6.89 -5.92 4.04
C LEU A 69 -7.36 -7.36 3.77
N ARG A 70 -6.44 -8.33 3.76
CA ARG A 70 -6.77 -9.76 3.65
C ARG A 70 -7.54 -10.27 4.86
N GLU A 71 -7.12 -9.92 6.06
CA GLU A 71 -7.78 -10.34 7.31
C GLU A 71 -9.23 -9.83 7.42
N GLU A 72 -9.47 -8.56 7.05
CA GLU A 72 -10.76 -7.91 7.30
C GLU A 72 -11.76 -7.99 6.14
N TYR A 73 -11.27 -8.17 4.90
CA TYR A 73 -12.04 -8.04 3.66
C TYR A 73 -11.78 -9.19 2.66
N SER A 74 -11.37 -10.37 3.16
CA SER A 74 -11.18 -11.57 2.35
C SER A 74 -12.36 -11.83 1.40
N GLY A 75 -12.08 -12.16 0.14
CA GLY A 75 -13.10 -12.56 -0.84
C GLY A 75 -13.72 -11.43 -1.67
N THR A 76 -13.23 -10.19 -1.55
CA THR A 76 -13.59 -9.10 -2.48
C THR A 76 -12.62 -9.04 -3.66
N ASN A 77 -13.13 -8.69 -4.86
CA ASN A 77 -12.30 -8.56 -6.07
C ASN A 77 -11.13 -7.57 -5.91
N GLN A 78 -11.30 -6.56 -5.05
CA GLN A 78 -10.30 -5.54 -4.77
C GLN A 78 -9.08 -6.12 -4.04
N ILE A 79 -9.28 -7.14 -3.18
CA ILE A 79 -8.15 -7.81 -2.51
C ILE A 79 -7.34 -8.63 -3.50
N ARG A 80 -7.99 -9.28 -4.47
CA ARG A 80 -7.28 -10.02 -5.50
C ARG A 80 -6.36 -9.12 -6.35
N GLU A 81 -6.82 -7.93 -6.71
CA GLU A 81 -5.98 -6.94 -7.42
C GLU A 81 -4.75 -6.54 -6.58
N ILE A 82 -4.93 -6.36 -5.27
CA ILE A 82 -3.82 -6.10 -4.34
C ILE A 82 -2.84 -7.26 -4.30
N GLU A 83 -3.30 -8.51 -4.25
CA GLU A 83 -2.45 -9.71 -4.23
C GLU A 83 -1.61 -9.86 -5.51
N GLU A 84 -2.21 -9.58 -6.67
CA GLU A 84 -1.53 -9.61 -7.97
C GLU A 84 -0.43 -8.53 -8.04
N LEU A 85 -0.74 -7.30 -7.61
CA LEU A 85 0.22 -6.19 -7.58
C LEU A 85 1.33 -6.40 -6.54
N GLU A 86 0.99 -6.91 -5.35
CA GLU A 86 1.95 -7.25 -4.30
C GLU A 86 2.94 -8.29 -4.81
N SER A 87 2.43 -9.38 -5.41
CA SER A 87 3.25 -10.43 -5.99
C SER A 87 4.21 -9.88 -7.05
N HIS A 88 3.72 -9.00 -7.93
CA HIS A 88 4.55 -8.36 -8.95
C HIS A 88 5.65 -7.46 -8.34
N CYS A 89 5.32 -6.68 -7.30
CA CYS A 89 6.29 -5.84 -6.60
C CYS A 89 7.37 -6.69 -5.93
N LEU A 90 6.99 -7.75 -5.23
CA LEU A 90 7.91 -8.65 -4.54
C LEU A 90 8.80 -9.43 -5.52
N GLU A 91 8.26 -9.89 -6.65
CA GLU A 91 9.04 -10.55 -7.69
C GLU A 91 10.05 -9.58 -8.32
N THR A 92 9.63 -8.35 -8.59
CA THR A 92 10.50 -7.30 -9.12
C THR A 92 11.62 -6.97 -8.12
N LEU A 93 11.28 -6.84 -6.84
CA LEU A 93 12.26 -6.61 -5.77
C LEU A 93 13.25 -7.77 -5.67
N ARG A 94 12.75 -9.01 -5.68
CA ARG A 94 13.57 -10.23 -5.64
C ARG A 94 14.59 -10.24 -6.78
N LYS A 95 14.17 -9.96 -8.01
CA LYS A 95 15.06 -9.84 -9.18
C LYS A 95 16.11 -8.74 -8.98
N ARG A 96 15.72 -7.57 -8.49
CA ARG A 96 16.63 -6.44 -8.22
C ARG A 96 17.67 -6.77 -7.15
N LEU A 97 17.29 -7.52 -6.12
CA LEU A 97 18.18 -7.94 -5.03
C LEU A 97 19.07 -9.13 -5.41
N GLY A 98 18.89 -9.73 -6.59
CA GLY A 98 19.64 -10.91 -7.01
C GLY A 98 19.31 -12.17 -6.20
N ILE A 99 18.14 -12.22 -5.57
CA ILE A 99 17.68 -13.38 -4.80
C ILE A 99 17.05 -14.37 -5.79
N VAL A 100 17.77 -15.43 -6.13
CA VAL A 100 17.32 -16.47 -7.07
C VAL A 100 16.63 -17.59 -6.34
#